data_AF-A0A4Z1G389-F1
#
_entry.id   AF-A0A4Z1G389-F1
#
_cell.length_a   1.000
_cell.length_b   1.000
_cell.length_c   1.000
_cell.angle_alpha   90.00
_cell.angle_beta   90.00
_cell.angle_gamma   90.00
#
_symmetry.space_group_name_H-M   'P 1'
#
loop_
_entity.id
_entity.type
_entity.pdbx_description
1 polymer ?
#
loop_
_entity_poly.entity_id
_entity_poly.type
_entity_poly.pdbx_seq_one_letter_code
_entity_poly.pdbx_strand_id
1 'polypeptide(L)'
;MLSGTPFHTFTFKYVNQQEVIALGVTLPIVGIFIVGLRFLTQRLRNTKRGVDDWLILSGLVWLIGMGKCLIDGAHNGALGSPTPAAPSDLSPEEELYTDLSTTSGQKRNDAFNRVFKISAAIIFFWTVAFIFIIIFDCGTAVWANWGSTTAQLKYCAIGFTSEYGLAISDFLVDIYVLLLPLPIIWKLRLSLKKKIAVSGIFLLGAS
;
A
#
# COMPACT_ATOMS: atom_id res chain seq x y z
N MET A 1 -6.00 34.57 -36.76
CA MET A 1 -5.01 34.54 -35.66
C MET A 1 -5.75 34.18 -34.39
N LEU A 2 -5.87 32.89 -34.07
CA LEU A 2 -6.57 32.43 -32.85
C LEU A 2 -5.52 32.23 -31.76
N SER A 3 -5.69 33.03 -30.71
CA SER A 3 -4.91 33.06 -29.48
C SER A 3 -4.84 31.68 -28.85
N GLY A 4 -3.65 31.08 -28.82
CA GLY A 4 -3.38 29.86 -28.08
C GLY A 4 -3.61 30.10 -26.59
N THR A 5 -4.64 29.47 -26.03
CA THR A 5 -4.72 29.27 -24.59
C THR A 5 -3.62 28.27 -24.21
N PRO A 6 -2.80 28.54 -23.17
CA PRO A 6 -1.84 27.56 -22.73
C PRO A 6 -2.61 26.39 -22.13
N PHE A 7 -2.59 25.24 -22.81
CA PHE A 7 -2.85 23.98 -22.13
C PHE A 7 -1.94 23.95 -20.92
N HIS A 8 -2.51 24.10 -19.71
CA HIS A 8 -1.77 23.87 -18.49
C HIS A 8 -1.30 22.41 -18.55
N THR A 9 -0.04 22.22 -18.94
CA THR A 9 0.59 20.91 -18.95
C THR A 9 0.70 20.51 -17.50
N PHE A 10 -0.26 19.71 -17.02
CA PHE A 10 -0.15 19.12 -15.72
C PHE A 10 1.06 18.18 -15.76
N THR A 11 2.21 18.63 -15.23
CA THR A 11 3.41 17.82 -15.03
C THR A 11 3.20 16.86 -13.87
N PHE A 12 2.17 16.02 -13.95
CA PHE A 12 2.14 14.81 -13.16
C PHE A 12 3.18 13.88 -13.78
N LYS A 13 4.22 13.55 -13.01
CA LYS A 13 5.17 12.51 -13.41
C LYS A 13 4.41 11.19 -13.36
N TYR A 14 3.86 10.78 -14.50
CA TYR A 14 3.14 9.51 -14.61
C TYR A 14 4.14 8.37 -14.45
N VAL A 15 3.71 7.32 -13.76
CA VAL A 15 4.51 6.11 -13.60
C VAL A 15 4.64 5.45 -14.97
N ASN A 16 5.87 5.34 -15.47
CA ASN A 16 6.14 4.69 -16.74
C ASN A 16 6.03 3.17 -16.60
N GLN A 17 5.69 2.47 -17.69
CA GLN A 17 5.69 1.01 -17.73
C GLN A 17 7.02 0.40 -17.22
N GLN A 18 8.14 1.05 -17.52
CA GLN A 18 9.47 0.65 -17.04
C GLN A 18 9.64 0.79 -15.51
N GLU A 19 9.06 1.84 -14.91
CA GLU A 19 9.11 2.04 -13.45
C GLU A 19 8.27 0.98 -12.72
N VAL A 20 7.10 0.60 -13.27
CA VAL A 20 6.27 -0.49 -12.72
C VAL A 20 7.03 -1.82 -12.74
N ILE A 21 7.68 -2.14 -13.88
CA ILE A 21 8.47 -3.36 -14.02
C ILE A 21 9.66 -3.34 -13.07
N ALA A 22 10.35 -2.20 -12.94
CA ALA A 22 11.47 -2.08 -12.01
C ALA A 22 11.06 -2.41 -10.57
N LEU A 23 9.97 -1.81 -10.08
CA LEU A 23 9.43 -2.10 -8.74
C LEU A 23 9.04 -3.57 -8.56
N GLY A 24 8.38 -4.16 -9.57
CA GLY A 24 7.96 -5.56 -9.56
C GLY A 24 9.11 -6.57 -9.51
N VAL A 25 10.32 -6.19 -9.92
CA VAL A 25 11.51 -7.05 -9.95
C VAL A 25 12.43 -6.78 -8.75
N THR A 26 12.68 -5.51 -8.41
CA THR A 26 13.63 -5.17 -7.34
C THR A 26 13.18 -5.68 -5.98
N LEU A 27 11.89 -5.57 -5.66
CA LEU A 27 11.35 -5.96 -4.36
C LEU A 27 11.48 -7.47 -4.11
N PRO A 28 11.08 -8.38 -5.04
CA PRO A 28 11.34 -9.80 -4.90
C PRO A 28 12.83 -10.16 -4.80
N ILE A 29 13.71 -9.52 -5.58
CA ILE A 29 15.16 -9.80 -5.53
C ILE A 29 15.73 -9.52 -4.14
N VAL A 30 15.41 -8.33 -3.59
CA VAL A 30 15.84 -7.96 -2.23
C VAL A 30 15.28 -8.95 -1.21
N GLY A 31 14.01 -9.35 -1.36
CA GLY A 31 13.39 -10.37 -0.52
C GLY A 31 14.12 -11.72 -0.56
N ILE A 32 14.41 -12.25 -1.75
CA ILE A 32 15.14 -13.51 -1.95
C ILE A 32 16.52 -13.43 -1.28
N PHE A 33 17.22 -12.30 -1.46
CA PHE A 33 18.55 -12.11 -0.89
C PHE A 33 18.54 -12.11 0.65
N ILE A 34 17.62 -11.35 1.26
CA ILE A 34 17.46 -11.29 2.73
C ILE A 34 17.10 -12.67 3.29
N VAL A 35 16.16 -13.38 2.66
CA VAL A 35 15.77 -14.73 3.08
C VAL A 35 16.93 -15.71 2.94
N GLY A 36 17.67 -15.64 1.83
CA GLY A 36 18.88 -16.45 1.62
C GLY A 36 19.92 -16.25 2.72
N LEU A 37 20.23 -14.99 3.07
CA LEU A 37 21.11 -14.65 4.20
C LEU A 37 20.62 -15.24 5.52
N ARG A 38 19.32 -15.17 5.78
CA ARG A 38 18.72 -15.75 6.99
C ARG A 38 18.89 -17.27 7.05
N PHE A 39 18.64 -17.97 5.94
CA PHE A 39 18.87 -19.42 5.89
C PHE A 39 20.35 -19.78 6.01
N LEU A 40 21.26 -18.99 5.44
CA LEU A 40 22.70 -19.20 5.58
C LEU A 40 23.15 -19.01 7.02
N THR A 41 22.73 -17.93 7.69
CA THR A 41 23.08 -17.68 9.10
C THR A 41 22.54 -18.78 10.02
N GLN A 42 21.33 -19.27 9.80
CA GLN A 42 20.77 -20.38 10.58
C GLN A 42 21.50 -21.72 10.32
N ARG A 43 21.91 -21.98 9.06
CA ARG A 43 22.76 -23.14 8.74
C ARG A 43 24.11 -23.06 9.44
N LEU A 44 24.72 -21.89 9.51
CA LEU A 44 25.98 -21.67 10.23
C LEU A 44 25.82 -21.77 11.75
N ARG A 45 24.64 -21.42 12.29
CA ARG A 45 24.36 -21.43 13.74
C ARG A 45 23.72 -22.74 14.24
N ASN A 46 23.53 -23.75 13.39
CA ASN A 46 22.88 -25.04 13.71
C ASN A 46 21.58 -24.92 14.53
N THR A 47 20.83 -23.84 14.32
CA THR A 47 19.56 -23.62 15.02
C THR A 47 18.45 -24.47 14.40
N LYS A 48 17.60 -25.06 15.24
CA LYS A 48 16.41 -25.80 14.77
C LYS A 48 15.48 -24.85 14.00
N ARG A 49 14.95 -25.31 12.87
CA ARG A 49 14.06 -24.52 12.01
C ARG A 49 12.72 -24.33 12.72
N GLY A 50 12.35 -23.08 12.94
CA GLY A 50 11.07 -22.71 13.56
C GLY A 50 9.94 -22.69 12.54
N VAL A 51 8.70 -22.65 13.03
CA VAL A 51 7.53 -22.37 12.18
C VAL A 51 7.67 -21.02 11.46
N ASP A 52 8.39 -20.07 12.08
CA ASP A 52 8.73 -18.77 11.52
C ASP A 52 9.43 -18.85 10.14
N ASP A 53 10.24 -19.89 9.89
CA ASP A 53 10.97 -20.03 8.63
C ASP A 53 10.03 -20.41 7.48
N TRP A 54 8.93 -21.13 7.77
CA TRP A 54 7.91 -21.48 6.79
C TRP A 54 7.03 -20.29 6.40
N LEU A 55 6.69 -19.43 7.36
CA LEU A 55 5.93 -18.19 7.11
C LEU A 55 6.71 -17.22 6.21
N ILE A 56 8.03 -17.20 6.35
CA ILE A 56 8.91 -16.38 5.51
C ILE A 56 8.95 -16.93 4.07
N LEU A 57 9.01 -18.25 3.91
CA LEU A 57 8.95 -18.88 2.60
C LEU A 57 7.60 -18.66 1.92
N SER A 58 6.48 -18.76 2.65
CA SER A 58 5.16 -18.49 2.08
C SER A 58 5.01 -17.02 1.67
N GLY A 59 5.49 -16.08 2.49
CA GLY A 59 5.51 -14.66 2.15
C GLY A 59 6.35 -14.36 0.90
N LEU A 60 7.50 -15.03 0.74
CA LEU A 60 8.35 -14.88 -0.44
C LEU A 60 7.64 -15.34 -1.73
N VAL A 61 6.91 -16.46 -1.68
CA VAL A 61 6.13 -16.96 -2.82
C VAL A 61 5.05 -15.94 -3.20
N TRP A 62 4.36 -15.36 -2.22
CA TRP A 62 3.31 -14.36 -2.47
C TRP A 62 3.89 -13.05 -3.05
N LEU A 63 5.05 -12.63 -2.56
CA LEU A 63 5.77 -11.45 -3.06
C LEU A 63 6.20 -11.63 -4.53
N ILE A 64 6.70 -12.82 -4.90
CA ILE A 64 7.03 -13.16 -6.28
C ILE A 64 5.77 -13.16 -7.15
N GLY A 65 4.66 -13.69 -6.64
CA GLY A 65 3.36 -13.68 -7.33
C GLY A 65 2.86 -12.26 -7.64
N MET A 66 2.91 -11.36 -6.65
CA MET A 66 2.56 -9.95 -6.85
C MET A 66 3.49 -9.24 -7.83
N GLY A 67 4.80 -9.49 -7.76
CA GLY A 67 5.77 -8.97 -8.74
C GLY A 67 5.44 -9.41 -10.17
N LYS A 68 5.09 -10.69 -10.36
CA LYS A 68 4.66 -11.22 -11.66
C LYS A 68 3.37 -10.57 -12.16
N CYS A 69 2.38 -10.34 -11.30
CA CYS A 69 1.15 -9.65 -11.68
C CYS A 69 1.41 -8.21 -12.14
N LEU A 70 2.35 -7.49 -11.50
CA LEU A 70 2.74 -6.15 -11.92
C LEU A 70 3.40 -6.16 -13.31
N ILE A 71 4.26 -7.15 -13.58
CA ILE A 71 4.92 -7.32 -14.89
C ILE A 71 3.89 -7.62 -15.98
N ASP A 72 3.00 -8.59 -15.76
CA ASP A 72 1.95 -8.93 -16.73
C ASP A 72 1.00 -7.74 -16.97
N GLY A 73 0.64 -7.00 -15.92
CA GLY A 73 -0.19 -5.80 -16.03
C GLY A 73 0.49 -4.69 -16.84
N ALA A 74 1.79 -4.50 -16.65
CA ALA A 74 2.58 -3.56 -17.43
C ALA A 74 2.68 -4.00 -18.90
N HIS A 75 2.93 -5.28 -19.17
CA HIS A 75 3.11 -5.81 -20.53
C HIS A 75 1.82 -5.79 -21.36
N ASN A 76 0.66 -6.00 -20.73
CA ASN A 76 -0.65 -5.92 -21.37
C ASN A 76 -1.20 -4.49 -21.49
N GLY A 77 -0.38 -3.49 -21.11
CA GLY A 77 -0.77 -2.08 -21.14
C GLY A 77 -1.86 -1.70 -20.13
N ALA A 78 -2.15 -2.56 -19.16
CA ALA A 78 -3.09 -2.27 -18.09
C ALA A 78 -2.53 -1.26 -17.07
N LEU A 79 -1.19 -1.17 -16.95
CA LEU A 79 -0.49 -0.27 -16.04
C LEU A 79 0.59 0.54 -16.78
N GLY A 80 0.60 1.86 -16.59
CA GLY A 80 1.66 2.75 -17.11
C GLY A 80 1.66 3.00 -18.62
N SER A 81 0.63 2.57 -19.35
CA SER A 81 0.47 2.88 -20.77
C SER A 81 -0.12 4.28 -21.00
N PRO A 82 0.29 4.99 -22.07
CA PRO A 82 -0.28 6.27 -22.41
C PRO A 82 -1.78 6.15 -22.71
N THR A 83 -2.59 7.01 -22.10
CA THR A 83 -4.00 7.14 -22.46
C THR A 83 -4.10 7.65 -23.91
N PRO A 84 -4.99 7.10 -24.75
CA PRO A 84 -5.26 7.66 -26.07
C PRO A 84 -5.59 9.15 -25.97
N ALA A 85 -5.06 9.95 -26.89
CA ALA A 85 -5.39 11.37 -26.95
C ALA A 85 -6.89 11.55 -27.18
N ALA A 86 -7.48 12.58 -26.56
CA ALA A 86 -8.87 12.94 -26.83
C ALA A 86 -9.04 13.22 -28.34
N PRO A 87 -10.15 12.79 -28.96
CA PRO A 87 -10.41 13.07 -30.37
C PRO A 87 -10.38 14.58 -30.64
N SER A 88 -9.78 15.01 -31.76
CA SER A 88 -9.60 16.42 -32.09
C SER A 88 -10.71 17.02 -32.97
N ASP A 89 -11.68 16.18 -33.35
CA ASP A 89 -12.79 16.46 -34.26
C ASP A 89 -14.15 16.56 -33.53
N LEU A 90 -14.12 17.00 -32.28
CA LEU A 90 -15.30 17.17 -31.43
C LEU A 90 -16.13 18.40 -31.85
N SER A 91 -17.45 18.28 -31.81
CA SER A 91 -18.33 19.45 -31.91
C SER A 91 -18.22 20.31 -30.63
N PRO A 92 -18.57 21.61 -30.67
CA PRO A 92 -18.42 22.52 -29.52
C PRO A 92 -19.15 22.07 -28.25
N GLU A 93 -20.23 21.30 -28.40
CA GLU A 93 -20.98 20.73 -27.28
C GLU A 93 -20.25 19.52 -26.65
N GLU A 94 -19.59 18.68 -27.45
CA GLU A 94 -18.84 17.52 -26.97
C GLU A 94 -17.54 17.93 -26.25
N GLU A 95 -16.90 19.02 -26.67
CA GLU A 95 -15.78 19.63 -25.96
C GLU A 95 -16.19 20.07 -24.54
N LEU A 96 -17.34 20.75 -24.43
CA LEU A 96 -17.90 21.18 -23.12
C LEU A 96 -18.25 19.99 -22.21
N TYR A 97 -18.86 18.93 -22.76
CA TYR A 97 -19.14 17.71 -21.98
C TYR A 97 -17.85 17.03 -21.52
N THR A 98 -16.82 17.02 -22.37
CA THR A 98 -15.50 16.46 -22.04
C THR A 98 -14.85 17.26 -20.91
N ASP A 99 -14.91 18.58 -20.95
CA ASP A 99 -14.42 19.44 -19.86
C ASP A 99 -15.19 19.26 -18.55
N LEU A 100 -16.52 19.14 -18.59
CA LEU A 100 -17.32 18.88 -17.38
C LEU A 100 -17.02 17.49 -16.77
N SER A 101 -16.84 16.48 -17.62
CA SER A 101 -16.53 15.12 -17.16
C SER A 101 -15.10 15.01 -16.61
N THR A 102 -14.13 15.66 -17.24
CA THR A 102 -12.73 15.70 -16.77
C THR A 102 -12.61 16.51 -15.48
N THR A 103 -13.23 17.69 -15.39
CA THR A 103 -13.19 18.52 -14.17
C THR A 103 -13.89 17.86 -12.98
N SER A 104 -15.03 17.19 -13.19
CA SER A 104 -15.72 16.43 -12.14
C SER A 104 -14.91 15.19 -11.70
N GLY A 105 -14.29 14.48 -12.65
CA GLY A 105 -13.35 13.40 -12.38
C GLY A 105 -12.14 13.87 -11.59
N GLN A 106 -11.53 14.99 -12.00
CA GLN A 106 -10.38 15.61 -11.36
C GLN A 106 -10.70 16.05 -9.93
N LYS A 107 -11.81 16.78 -9.70
CA LYS A 107 -12.24 17.19 -8.34
C LYS A 107 -12.43 15.99 -7.40
N ARG A 108 -13.01 14.90 -7.91
CA ARG A 108 -13.19 13.66 -7.13
C ARG A 108 -11.84 13.02 -6.77
N ASN A 109 -10.92 12.96 -7.73
CA ASN A 109 -9.58 12.41 -7.51
C ASN A 109 -8.77 13.29 -6.54
N ASP A 110 -8.87 14.61 -6.64
CA ASP A 110 -8.19 15.54 -5.74
C ASP A 110 -8.71 15.43 -4.30
N ALA A 111 -10.02 15.25 -4.13
CA ALA A 111 -10.61 14.98 -2.83
C ALA A 111 -10.11 13.66 -2.24
N PHE A 112 -10.10 12.58 -3.04
CA PHE A 112 -9.57 11.28 -2.62
C PHE A 112 -8.08 11.36 -2.26
N ASN A 113 -7.27 11.98 -3.12
CA ASN A 113 -5.83 12.17 -2.90
C ASN A 113 -5.54 12.99 -1.64
N ARG A 114 -6.38 13.99 -1.35
CA ARG A 114 -6.27 14.77 -0.11
C ARG A 114 -6.55 13.90 1.11
N VAL A 115 -7.64 13.13 1.11
CA VAL A 115 -7.97 12.20 2.19
C VAL A 115 -6.84 11.19 2.39
N PHE A 116 -6.39 10.53 1.31
CA PHE A 116 -5.30 9.57 1.35
C PHE A 116 -4.01 10.14 1.97
N LYS A 117 -3.61 11.36 1.56
CA LYS A 117 -2.41 12.03 2.13
C LYS A 117 -2.57 12.34 3.62
N ILE A 118 -3.74 12.81 4.03
CA ILE A 118 -4.03 13.11 5.44
C ILE A 118 -4.00 11.81 6.25
N SER A 119 -4.66 10.75 5.78
CA SER A 119 -4.66 9.44 6.42
C SER A 119 -3.24 8.87 6.55
N ALA A 120 -2.43 8.95 5.49
CA ALA A 120 -1.04 8.50 5.51
C ALA A 120 -0.19 9.27 6.55
N ALA A 121 -0.38 10.59 6.66
CA ALA A 121 0.29 11.38 7.68
C ALA A 121 -0.14 10.98 9.10
N ILE A 122 -1.44 10.77 9.33
CA ILE A 122 -1.97 10.33 10.63
C ILE A 122 -1.38 8.97 11.00
N ILE A 123 -1.38 8.01 10.06
CA ILE A 123 -0.83 6.67 10.29
C ILE A 123 0.65 6.76 10.60
N PHE A 124 1.41 7.58 9.86
CA PHE A 124 2.83 7.79 10.13
C PHE A 124 3.08 8.29 11.56
N PHE A 125 2.35 9.32 12.00
CA PHE A 125 2.49 9.83 13.37
C PHE A 125 2.01 8.83 14.43
N TRP A 126 0.94 8.08 14.14
CA TRP A 126 0.44 7.01 14.99
C TRP A 126 1.49 5.90 15.16
N THR A 127 2.09 5.43 14.07
CA THR A 127 3.17 4.43 14.09
C THR A 127 4.36 4.91 14.91
N VAL A 128 4.78 6.16 14.70
CA VAL A 128 5.86 6.76 15.48
C VAL A 128 5.50 6.78 16.96
N ALA A 129 4.30 7.25 17.33
CA ALA A 129 3.87 7.29 18.72
C ALA A 129 3.88 5.91 19.40
N PHE A 130 3.36 4.88 18.75
CA PHE A 130 3.37 3.51 19.29
C PHE A 130 4.78 2.91 19.38
N ILE A 131 5.67 3.22 18.44
CA ILE A 131 7.10 2.84 18.54
C ILE A 131 7.72 3.44 19.79
N PHE A 132 7.49 4.72 20.05
CA PHE A 132 7.98 5.38 21.26
C PHE A 132 7.40 4.73 22.53
N ILE A 133 6.10 4.41 22.55
CA ILE A 133 5.49 3.71 23.68
C ILE A 133 6.17 2.37 23.95
N ILE A 134 6.33 1.51 22.93
CA ILE A 134 6.91 0.17 23.09
C ILE A 134 8.38 0.24 23.57
N ILE A 135 9.15 1.23 23.10
CA ILE A 135 10.55 1.40 23.51
C ILE A 135 10.66 1.90 24.95
N PHE A 136 9.83 2.86 25.35
CA PHE A 136 9.98 3.55 26.63
C PHE A 136 9.10 3.01 27.76
N ASP A 137 8.22 2.05 27.49
CA ASP A 137 7.28 1.51 28.49
C ASP A 137 7.97 0.79 29.67
N CYS A 138 9.09 0.10 29.41
CA CYS A 138 9.87 -0.57 30.46
C CYS A 138 10.98 0.33 31.07
N GLY A 139 10.96 1.64 30.76
CA GLY A 139 11.95 2.61 31.23
C GLY A 139 13.38 2.27 30.77
N THR A 140 14.32 2.16 31.72
CA THR A 140 15.72 1.80 31.44
C THR A 140 15.93 0.31 31.13
N ALA A 141 14.94 -0.53 31.41
CA ALA A 141 14.98 -1.97 31.18
C ALA A 141 14.26 -2.35 29.87
N VAL A 142 14.62 -1.71 28.76
CA VAL A 142 14.00 -1.95 27.42
C VAL A 142 14.03 -3.42 27.01
N TRP A 143 15.09 -4.15 27.40
CA TRP A 143 15.21 -5.58 27.13
C TRP A 143 14.07 -6.41 27.74
N ALA A 144 13.43 -5.93 28.81
CA ALA A 144 12.35 -6.64 29.48
C ALA A 144 11.10 -6.76 28.60
N ASN A 145 10.93 -5.90 27.60
CA ASN A 145 9.85 -5.99 26.62
C ASN A 145 9.92 -7.26 25.75
N TRP A 146 11.13 -7.78 25.53
CA TRP A 146 11.36 -9.04 24.80
C TRP A 146 11.90 -10.15 25.72
N GLY A 147 11.75 -9.97 27.04
CA GLY A 147 12.14 -10.92 28.07
C GLY A 147 11.05 -11.96 28.37
N SER A 148 11.12 -12.60 29.54
CA SER A 148 10.04 -13.47 30.00
C SER A 148 8.81 -12.66 30.44
N THR A 149 7.63 -13.27 30.42
CA THR A 149 6.36 -12.66 30.89
C THR A 149 6.49 -12.10 32.33
N THR A 150 7.27 -12.77 33.18
CA THR A 150 7.59 -12.32 34.54
C THR A 150 8.50 -11.09 34.59
N ALA A 151 9.41 -10.92 33.64
CA ALA A 151 10.21 -9.70 33.51
C ALA A 151 9.34 -8.55 33.00
N GLN A 152 8.45 -8.81 32.05
CA GLN A 152 7.54 -7.82 31.48
C GLN A 152 6.57 -7.25 32.53
N LEU A 153 5.93 -8.11 33.35
CA LEU A 153 5.06 -7.66 34.46
C LEU A 153 5.79 -6.89 35.57
N LYS A 154 7.10 -7.11 35.72
CA LYS A 154 7.91 -6.52 36.80
C LYS A 154 8.50 -5.17 36.40
N TYR A 155 8.92 -5.02 35.15
CA TYR A 155 9.66 -3.84 34.68
C TYR A 155 8.82 -2.91 33.79
N CYS A 156 7.70 -3.38 33.25
CA CYS A 156 6.86 -2.61 32.31
C CYS A 156 5.48 -2.38 32.94
N ALA A 157 5.05 -1.12 33.00
CA ALA A 157 3.82 -0.74 33.68
C ALA A 157 2.57 -0.97 32.82
N ILE A 158 2.67 -0.78 31.49
CA ILE A 158 1.53 -0.92 30.56
C ILE A 158 1.82 -1.85 29.37
N GLY A 159 2.81 -2.74 29.46
CA GLY A 159 3.30 -3.56 28.33
C GLY A 159 2.19 -4.30 27.60
N PHE A 160 1.47 -5.18 28.31
CA PHE A 160 0.35 -5.92 27.73
C PHE A 160 -0.76 -4.99 27.20
N THR A 161 -1.08 -3.91 27.91
CA THR A 161 -2.09 -2.95 27.47
C THR A 161 -1.70 -2.26 26.17
N SER A 162 -0.42 -1.90 26.02
CA SER A 162 0.10 -1.26 24.81
C SER A 162 0.11 -2.21 23.61
N GLU A 163 0.43 -3.50 23.81
CA GLU A 163 0.40 -4.53 22.78
C GLU A 163 -1.02 -4.81 22.29
N TYR A 164 -1.99 -4.97 23.21
CA TYR A 164 -3.40 -5.11 22.84
C TYR A 164 -3.92 -3.85 22.15
N GLY A 165 -3.52 -2.67 22.63
CA GLY A 165 -3.87 -1.39 22.02
C GLY A 165 -3.37 -1.29 20.58
N LEU A 166 -2.12 -1.67 20.34
CA LEU A 166 -1.53 -1.71 19.01
C LEU A 166 -2.30 -2.68 18.11
N ALA A 167 -2.49 -3.93 18.53
CA ALA A 167 -3.13 -4.95 17.71
C ALA A 167 -4.58 -4.57 17.31
N ILE A 168 -5.36 -4.02 18.25
CA ILE A 168 -6.73 -3.58 17.97
C ILE A 168 -6.74 -2.37 17.03
N SER A 169 -5.89 -1.37 17.29
CA SER A 169 -5.89 -0.15 16.47
C SER A 169 -5.31 -0.37 15.08
N ASP A 170 -4.33 -1.26 14.93
CA ASP A 170 -3.78 -1.70 13.64
C ASP A 170 -4.88 -2.35 12.78
N PHE A 171 -5.63 -3.29 13.37
CA PHE A 171 -6.77 -3.92 12.69
C PHE A 171 -7.84 -2.91 12.26
N LEU A 172 -8.12 -1.88 13.07
CA LEU A 172 -9.06 -0.81 12.73
C LEU A 172 -8.52 0.09 11.60
N VAL A 173 -7.22 0.40 11.61
CA VAL A 173 -6.55 1.18 10.56
C VAL A 173 -6.62 0.43 9.25
N ASP A 174 -6.37 -0.88 9.23
CA ASP A 174 -6.48 -1.71 8.04
C ASP A 174 -7.91 -1.68 7.47
N ILE A 175 -8.93 -1.92 8.30
CA ILE A 175 -10.33 -1.80 7.87
C ILE A 175 -10.59 -0.42 7.26
N TYR A 176 -10.16 0.66 7.92
CA TYR A 176 -10.36 2.01 7.43
C TYR A 176 -9.69 2.25 6.07
N VAL A 177 -8.43 1.83 5.89
CA VAL A 177 -7.69 1.98 4.62
C VAL A 177 -8.37 1.20 3.50
N LEU A 178 -8.88 0.01 3.78
CA LEU A 178 -9.60 -0.82 2.81
C LEU A 178 -10.94 -0.23 2.39
N LEU A 179 -11.63 0.46 3.31
CA LEU A 179 -12.90 1.13 3.00
C LEU A 179 -12.70 2.43 2.22
N LEU A 180 -11.52 3.08 2.30
CA LEU A 180 -11.24 4.37 1.68
C LEU A 180 -11.55 4.42 0.16
N PRO A 181 -11.16 3.45 -0.68
CA PRO A 181 -11.50 3.43 -2.11
C PRO A 181 -12.92 2.93 -2.45
N LEU A 182 -13.60 2.21 -1.55
CA LEU A 182 -14.87 1.54 -1.87
C LEU A 182 -16.02 2.50 -2.24
N PRO A 183 -16.27 3.61 -1.51
CA PRO A 183 -17.33 4.55 -1.86
C PRO A 183 -17.19 5.11 -3.29
N ILE A 184 -15.96 5.26 -3.78
CA ILE A 184 -15.67 5.77 -5.13
C ILE A 184 -15.95 4.70 -6.20
N ILE A 185 -15.53 3.46 -5.95
CA ILE A 185 -15.73 2.32 -6.86
C ILE A 185 -17.22 2.00 -6.99
N TRP A 186 -17.97 2.12 -5.89
CA TRP A 186 -19.39 1.79 -5.86
C TRP A 186 -20.26 2.82 -6.57
N LYS A 187 -19.85 4.10 -6.56
CA LYS A 187 -20.47 5.17 -7.36
C LYS A 187 -20.16 5.08 -8.86
N LEU A 188 -19.18 4.27 -9.26
CA LEU A 188 -18.85 4.07 -10.67
C LEU A 188 -19.79 3.03 -11.31
N ARG A 189 -20.23 3.30 -12.55
CA ARG A 189 -21.15 2.45 -13.35
C ARG A 189 -20.42 1.23 -13.93
N LEU A 190 -19.86 0.38 -13.07
CA LEU A 190 -19.22 -0.89 -13.46
C LEU A 190 -20.16 -2.08 -13.28
N SER A 191 -19.94 -3.15 -14.05
CA SER A 191 -20.65 -4.42 -13.88
C SER A 191 -20.35 -5.05 -12.52
N LEU A 192 -21.34 -5.73 -11.92
CA LEU A 192 -21.26 -6.28 -10.57
C LEU A 192 -20.03 -7.20 -10.36
N LYS A 193 -19.70 -7.99 -11.38
CA LYS A 193 -18.51 -8.88 -11.37
C LYS A 193 -17.21 -8.09 -11.14
N LYS A 194 -17.06 -6.92 -11.78
CA LYS A 194 -15.87 -6.07 -11.62
C LYS A 194 -15.84 -5.41 -10.24
N LYS A 195 -16.99 -4.99 -9.71
CA LYS A 195 -17.09 -4.42 -8.36
C LYS A 195 -16.64 -5.42 -7.28
N ILE A 196 -17.14 -6.65 -7.37
CA ILE A 196 -16.79 -7.72 -6.42
C ILE A 196 -15.31 -8.10 -6.56
N ALA A 197 -14.79 -8.25 -7.79
CA ALA A 197 -13.39 -8.56 -8.01
C ALA A 197 -12.44 -7.51 -7.41
N VAL A 198 -12.72 -6.21 -7.63
CA VAL A 198 -11.89 -5.13 -7.08
C VAL A 198 -11.99 -5.07 -5.56
N SER A 199 -13.19 -5.23 -5.00
CA SER A 199 -13.38 -5.26 -3.54
C SER A 199 -12.66 -6.46 -2.90
N GLY A 200 -12.63 -7.60 -3.59
CA GLY A 200 -11.90 -8.80 -3.16
C GLY A 200 -10.38 -8.63 -3.17
N ILE A 201 -9.81 -7.92 -4.14
CA ILE A 201 -8.35 -7.63 -4.16
C ILE A 201 -7.95 -6.79 -2.94
N PHE A 202 -8.76 -5.79 -2.57
CA PHE A 202 -8.52 -5.00 -1.36
C PHE A 202 -8.61 -5.86 -0.09
N LEU A 203 -9.63 -6.71 0.04
CA LEU A 203 -9.78 -7.60 1.20
C LEU A 203 -8.66 -8.65 1.31
N LEU A 204 -8.09 -9.12 0.19
CA LEU A 204 -6.94 -10.03 0.20
C LEU A 204 -5.64 -9.36 0.69
N GLY A 205 -5.58 -8.03 0.74
CA GLY A 205 -4.44 -7.29 1.31
C GLY A 205 -4.52 -7.08 2.83
N ALA A 206 -5.59 -7.53 3.50
CA ALA A 206 -5.85 -7.33 4.92
C ALA A 206 -5.22 -8.39 5.85
N SER A 207 -4.15 -9.05 5.40
CA SER A 207 -3.57 -10.24 6.04
C SER A 207 -2.07 -10.14 6.21
#